data_AF-A0A109FBQ1-F1
#
_entry.id   AF-A0A109FBQ1-F1
#
_cell.length_a   1.000
_cell.length_b   1.000
_cell.length_c   1.000
_cell.angle_alpha   90.00
_cell.angle_beta   90.00
_cell.angle_gamma   90.00
#
_symmetry.space_group_name_H-M   'P 1'
#
loop_
_entity.id
_entity.type
_entity.pdbx_description
1 polymer ?
#
loop_
_entity_poly.entity_id
_entity_poly.type
_entity_poly.pdbx_seq_one_letter_code
_entity_poly.pdbx_strand_id
1 'polypeptide(L)' 'SSGKYNFVTQPPQHTKRPRRRYDEIERMYNCDYPGCTKSYGTLNHLNSHKTMQKHGPKATPAQFKEMRKAWRERKKAE' A
#
# COMPACT_ATOMS: atom_id res chain seq x y z
N SER A 1 -0.66 42.57 -8.25
CA SER A 1 0.58 41.78 -8.26
C SER A 1 0.27 40.31 -8.43
N SER A 2 0.40 39.80 -9.66
CA SER A 2 0.07 38.41 -10.01
C SER A 2 1.36 37.61 -10.08
N GLY A 3 1.54 36.65 -9.17
CA GLY A 3 2.76 35.85 -9.07
C GLY A 3 3.02 35.05 -10.35
N LYS A 4 4.16 35.29 -10.99
CA LYS A 4 4.62 34.55 -12.16
C LYS A 4 5.18 33.21 -11.70
N TYR A 5 4.48 32.12 -11.98
CA TYR A 5 4.99 30.76 -11.77
C TYR A 5 5.93 30.40 -12.92
N ASN A 6 7.19 30.11 -12.60
CA ASN A 6 8.19 29.64 -13.56
C ASN A 6 8.05 28.12 -13.74
N PHE A 7 7.58 27.70 -14.91
CA PHE A 7 7.51 26.28 -15.27
C PHE A 7 8.82 25.87 -15.94
N VAL A 8 9.72 25.21 -15.17
CA VAL A 8 10.92 24.59 -15.74
C VAL A 8 10.51 23.34 -16.52
N THR A 9 10.71 23.38 -17.83
CA THR A 9 10.49 22.22 -18.71
C THR A 9 11.64 21.24 -18.50
N GLN A 10 11.46 20.26 -17.61
CA GLN A 10 12.44 19.18 -17.44
C GLN A 10 12.43 18.26 -18.67
N PRO A 11 13.60 17.75 -19.09
CA PRO A 11 13.67 16.73 -20.13
C PRO A 11 12.86 15.49 -19.69
N PRO A 12 12.22 14.77 -20.62
CA PRO A 12 11.29 13.72 -20.28
C PRO A 12 12.06 12.51 -19.71
N GLN A 13 12.07 12.40 -18.38
CA GLN A 13 12.76 11.33 -17.66
C GLN A 13 11.92 10.05 -17.75
N HIS A 14 12.09 9.30 -18.84
CA HIS A 14 11.27 8.12 -19.18
C HIS A 14 11.66 6.82 -18.47
N THR A 15 12.26 6.87 -17.29
CA THR A 15 12.42 5.64 -16.48
C THR A 15 11.11 5.37 -15.72
N LYS A 16 10.12 4.83 -16.45
CA LYS A 16 8.91 4.25 -15.85
C LYS A 16 9.39 3.21 -14.84
N ARG A 17 9.07 3.41 -13.55
CA ARG A 17 9.38 2.41 -12.51
C ARG A 17 8.80 1.07 -12.96
N PRO A 18 9.61 0.00 -13.01
CA PRO A 18 9.12 -1.30 -13.45
C PRO A 18 7.94 -1.71 -12.56
N ARG A 19 6.84 -2.11 -13.20
CA ARG A 19 5.66 -2.59 -12.49
C ARG A 19 6.01 -3.93 -11.85
N ARG A 20 5.95 -4.02 -10.53
CA ARG A 20 6.09 -5.31 -9.82
C ARG A 20 5.07 -6.29 -10.36
N ARG A 21 5.50 -7.53 -10.62
CA ARG A 21 4.60 -8.60 -11.10
C ARG A 21 3.59 -8.94 -10.01
N TYR A 22 2.41 -9.43 -10.42
CA TYR A 22 1.33 -9.78 -9.50
C TYR A 22 1.78 -10.77 -8.41
N ASP A 23 2.60 -11.74 -8.81
CA ASP A 23 3.11 -12.83 -7.97
C ASP A 23 4.12 -12.35 -6.91
N GLU A 24 4.88 -11.29 -7.23
CA GLU A 24 5.88 -10.69 -6.34
C GLU A 24 5.24 -9.84 -5.23
N ILE A 25 3.97 -9.46 -5.37
CA ILE A 25 3.26 -8.65 -4.38
C ILE A 25 2.60 -9.56 -3.34
N GLU A 26 3.30 -9.76 -2.23
CA GLU A 26 2.75 -10.48 -1.09
C GLU A 26 1.58 -9.70 -0.46
N ARG A 27 0.37 -10.27 -0.51
CA ARG A 27 -0.88 -9.63 -0.05
C ARG A 27 -1.17 -9.93 1.42
N MET A 28 -0.32 -9.44 2.31
CA MET A 28 -0.44 -9.71 3.75
C MET A 28 -1.57 -8.95 4.46
N TYR A 29 -2.20 -7.96 3.82
CA TYR A 29 -3.23 -7.13 4.44
C TYR A 29 -4.63 -7.62 4.05
N ASN A 30 -5.12 -8.62 4.77
CA ASN A 30 -6.47 -9.17 4.61
C ASN A 30 -7.51 -8.24 5.26
N CYS A 31 -8.69 -8.13 4.65
CA CYS A 31 -9.82 -7.51 5.32
C CYS A 31 -10.40 -8.46 6.37
N ASP A 32 -10.52 -7.97 7.60
CA ASP A 32 -11.06 -8.72 8.75
C ASP A 32 -12.60 -8.77 8.79
N TYR A 33 -13.27 -8.25 7.75
CA TYR A 33 -14.73 -8.15 7.77
C TYR A 33 -15.36 -9.51 7.42
N PRO A 34 -16.37 -9.97 8.17
CA PRO A 34 -17.00 -11.25 7.93
C PRO A 34 -17.58 -11.32 6.50
N GLY A 35 -17.18 -12.33 5.75
CA GLY A 35 -17.57 -12.51 4.34
C GLY A 35 -16.71 -11.72 3.34
N CYS A 36 -15.71 -10.95 3.77
CA CYS A 36 -14.75 -10.34 2.87
C CYS A 36 -13.48 -11.21 2.71
N THR A 37 -13.22 -11.68 1.50
CA THR A 37 -12.02 -12.47 1.16
C THR A 37 -10.93 -11.65 0.48
N LYS A 38 -11.06 -10.32 0.46
CA LYS A 38 -10.12 -9.44 -0.24
C LYS A 38 -8.86 -9.21 0.60
N SER A 39 -7.71 -9.35 -0.05
CA SER A 39 -6.39 -9.10 0.51
C SER A 39 -5.60 -8.13 -0.37
N TYR A 40 -4.76 -7.32 0.28
CA TYR A 40 -4.05 -6.22 -0.35
C TYR A 40 -2.55 -6.27 -0.02
N GLY A 41 -1.71 -5.77 -0.94
CA GLY A 41 -0.26 -5.70 -0.74
C GLY A 41 0.20 -4.56 0.16
N THR A 42 -0.64 -3.54 0.38
CA THR A 42 -0.32 -2.43 1.29
C THR A 42 -1.50 -2.06 2.17
N LEU A 43 -1.19 -1.55 3.36
CA LEU A 43 -2.19 -1.07 4.33
C LEU A 43 -3.06 0.07 3.75
N ASN A 44 -2.49 0.90 2.87
CA ASN A 44 -3.23 2.02 2.27
C ASN A 44 -4.40 1.51 1.40
N HIS A 45 -4.17 0.47 0.59
CA HIS A 45 -5.23 -0.14 -0.21
C HIS A 45 -6.27 -0.85 0.66
N LEU A 46 -5.85 -1.54 1.73
CA LEU A 46 -6.78 -2.11 2.70
C LEU A 46 -7.63 -1.02 3.35
N ASN A 47 -7.04 0.10 3.78
CA ASN A 47 -7.78 1.19 4.41
C ASN A 47 -8.77 1.85 3.46
N SER A 48 -8.39 2.11 2.21
CA SER A 48 -9.32 2.56 1.17
C SER A 48 -10.47 1.58 0.99
N HIS A 49 -10.17 0.28 0.90
CA HIS A 49 -11.17 -0.77 0.82
C HIS A 49 -12.12 -0.76 2.03
N LYS A 50 -11.59 -0.67 3.26
CA LYS A 50 -12.41 -0.63 4.47
C LYS A 50 -13.36 0.57 4.48
N THR A 51 -12.88 1.73 4.05
CA THR A 51 -13.72 2.93 3.96
C THR A 51 -14.76 2.85 2.86
N MET A 52 -14.43 2.32 1.68
CA MET A 52 -15.34 2.23 0.55
C MET A 52 -16.43 1.19 0.79
N GLN A 53 -16.06 0.02 1.30
CA GLN A 53 -16.99 -1.09 1.54
C GLN A 53 -17.65 -1.03 2.92
N LYS A 54 -17.36 0.02 3.72
CA LYS A 54 -17.84 0.16 5.10
C LYS A 54 -17.51 -1.06 5.98
N HIS A 55 -16.36 -1.68 5.75
CA HIS A 55 -15.84 -2.83 6.50
C HIS A 55 -15.20 -2.41 7.84
N GLY A 56 -15.87 -1.50 8.57
CA GLY A 56 -15.43 -1.02 9.88
C GLY A 56 -14.31 0.03 9.86
N PRO A 57 -13.68 0.30 11.02
CA PRO A 57 -12.71 1.37 11.18
C PRO A 57 -11.40 1.11 10.42
N LYS A 58 -10.69 2.18 10.06
CA LYS A 58 -9.39 2.09 9.40
C LYS A 58 -8.41 1.30 10.28
N ALA A 59 -7.70 0.38 9.65
CA ALA A 59 -6.60 -0.34 10.27
C ALA A 59 -5.42 0.60 10.54
N THR A 60 -4.86 0.52 11.74
CA THR A 60 -3.72 1.35 12.16
C THR A 60 -2.40 0.62 11.94
N PRO A 61 -1.28 1.34 11.72
CA PRO A 61 0.03 0.72 11.59
C PRO A 61 0.43 -0.10 12.82
N ALA A 62 -0.06 0.28 14.01
CA ALA A 62 0.20 -0.42 15.26
C ALA A 62 -0.34 -1.85 15.24
N GLN A 63 -1.55 -2.07 14.68
CA GLN A 63 -2.15 -3.39 14.56
C GLN A 63 -1.31 -4.36 13.70
N PHE A 64 -0.55 -3.83 12.74
CA PHE A 64 0.28 -4.63 11.82
C PHE A 64 1.77 -4.61 12.20
N LYS A 65 2.13 -4.01 13.34
CA LYS A 65 3.52 -3.92 13.81
C LYS A 65 4.13 -5.30 14.02
N GLU A 66 3.37 -6.18 14.67
CA GLU A 66 3.81 -7.54 14.96
C GLU A 66 3.88 -8.39 13.67
N MET A 67 2.86 -8.32 12.80
CA MET A 67 2.88 -8.96 11.48
C MET A 67 4.10 -8.52 10.65
N ARG A 68 4.41 -7.23 10.60
CA ARG A 68 5.61 -6.71 9.89
C ARG A 68 6.92 -7.13 10.54
N LYS A 69 6.94 -7.33 11.86
CA LYS A 69 8.11 -7.87 12.56
C LYS A 69 8.31 -9.32 12.16
N ALA A 70 7.28 -10.16 12.30
CA ALA A 70 7.29 -11.56 11.90
C ALA A 70 7.66 -11.75 10.43
N TRP A 71 7.15 -10.90 9.53
CA TRP A 71 7.50 -10.93 8.11
C TRP A 71 8.99 -10.69 7.87
N ARG A 72 9.56 -9.65 8.50
CA ARG A 72 10.99 -9.34 8.38
C ARG A 72 11.87 -10.45 8.92
N GLU A 73 11.47 -11.06 10.04
CA GLU A 73 12.21 -12.17 10.66
C GLU A 73 12.17 -13.40 9.76
N ARG A 74 11.01 -13.76 9.20
CA ARG A 74 10.87 -14.85 8.21
C ARG A 74 11.74 -14.60 6.98
N LYS A 75 11.73 -13.37 6.45
CA LYS A 75 12.55 -12.97 5.31
C LYS A 75 14.06 -12.94 5.58
N LYS A 76 14.47 -12.91 6.86
CA LYS A 76 15.88 -12.92 7.29
C LYS A 76 16.39 -14.34 7.54
N ALA A 77 15.50 -15.26 7.90
CA ALA A 77 15.82 -16.67 8.15
C ALA A 77 15.82 -17.52 6.86
N GLU A 78 15.21 -17.01 5.79
CA GLU A 78 15.32 -17.50 4.41
C GLU A 78 16.61 -16.95 3.75
#